data_AF-A0A0M3KCB8-F1
#
_entry.id   AF-A0A0M3KCB8-F1
#
_cell.length_a   1.000
_cell.length_b   1.000
_cell.length_c   1.000
_cell.angle_alpha   90.00
_cell.angle_beta   90.00
_cell.angle_gamma   90.00
#
_symmetry.space_group_name_H-M   'P 1'
#
loop_
_entity.id
_entity.type
_entity.pdbx_description
1 polymer ?
#
loop_
_entity_poly.entity_id
_entity_poly.type
_entity_poly.pdbx_seq_one_letter_code
_entity_poly.pdbx_strand_id
1 'polypeptide(L)'
;LFIGIGRISYILASGVTKASINLTCGTDSSWYLSKNKDMLINTLSCLSLIQTIPTTTKQQTPIPSPSVSCKDCPNLRALHLTNLKTGITNGNLVIDHDTTSTGCRCVDIHCSAFGTSSEQAAIVFDGDVSSPFAIATNSIQSSLCCNKHSQWTHVDKTLLIVNVSCILLPAKNTTENVTTTKATPVTTTAHPISPSPPTASCTTCSALKVAQVNNSMQTNGMIVMDRTKVNECIVLQLSCSSGSTTAPIDITEPGGTPLVVGVGVVNTTFFCSHQGQWLTLTGKPVKTVLCVIPKGISTYAFVQKPFSSVQILLRD
;
A
#
# COMPACT_ATOMS: atom_id res chain seq x y z
N LEU A 1 0.29 2.34 19.89
CA LEU A 1 1.47 2.24 18.99
C LEU A 1 2.71 2.60 19.79
N PHE A 2 3.75 1.77 19.75
CA PHE A 2 4.99 1.94 20.51
C PHE A 2 6.17 1.97 19.55
N ILE A 3 7.08 2.92 19.73
CA ILE A 3 8.34 2.99 18.98
C ILE A 3 9.46 2.50 19.91
N GLY A 4 10.18 1.44 19.55
CA GLY A 4 11.23 0.85 20.41
C GLY A 4 12.48 0.41 19.66
N ILE A 5 13.61 0.41 20.36
CA ILE A 5 14.88 -0.21 19.96
C ILE A 5 14.82 -1.73 20.21
N GLY A 6 15.53 -2.54 19.41
CA GLY A 6 15.50 -4.01 19.44
C GLY A 6 15.45 -4.69 20.82
N ARG A 7 14.86 -5.89 20.87
CA ARG A 7 14.49 -6.68 22.08
C ARG A 7 13.99 -5.81 23.25
N ILE A 8 12.86 -5.13 23.06
CA ILE A 8 11.95 -4.55 24.09
C ILE A 8 12.66 -4.05 25.37
N SER A 9 13.73 -3.27 25.25
CA SER A 9 14.34 -2.67 26.45
C SER A 9 13.78 -1.28 26.72
N TYR A 10 13.33 -0.54 25.70
CA TYR A 10 12.89 0.85 25.86
C TYR A 10 11.75 1.25 24.91
N ILE A 11 10.70 1.85 25.48
CA ILE A 11 9.63 2.54 24.77
C ILE A 11 10.02 4.01 24.62
N LEU A 12 10.12 4.49 23.38
CA LEU A 12 10.55 5.85 23.06
C LEU A 12 9.39 6.82 22.85
N ALA A 13 8.29 6.31 22.31
CA ALA A 13 7.04 7.05 22.15
C ALA A 13 5.87 6.07 22.22
N SER A 14 4.78 6.52 22.84
CA SER A 14 3.51 5.80 22.84
C SER A 14 2.37 6.75 22.47
N GLY A 15 1.34 6.22 21.84
CA GLY A 15 0.13 6.97 21.53
C GLY A 15 -0.99 6.10 21.01
N VAL A 16 -2.21 6.62 21.14
CA VAL A 16 -3.43 6.08 20.54
C VAL A 16 -3.51 6.67 19.13
N THR A 17 -3.69 5.82 18.11
CA THR A 17 -3.66 6.12 16.66
C THR A 17 -2.36 6.65 16.05
N LYS A 18 -1.56 7.45 16.76
CA LYS A 18 -0.26 7.97 16.29
C LYS A 18 0.75 8.02 17.44
N ALA A 19 2.00 7.66 17.15
CA ALA A 19 3.15 7.91 18.01
C ALA A 19 4.21 8.63 17.18
N SER A 20 4.90 9.61 17.76
CA SER A 20 5.93 10.40 17.06
C SER A 20 7.17 10.52 17.92
N ILE A 21 8.32 10.46 17.27
CA ILE A 21 9.65 10.56 17.89
C ILE A 21 10.47 11.56 17.08
N ASN A 22 11.24 12.40 17.79
CA ASN A 22 12.21 13.30 17.17
C ASN A 22 13.60 12.71 17.37
N LEU A 23 14.33 12.58 16.27
CA LEU A 23 15.70 12.09 16.25
C LEU A 23 16.62 13.16 15.70
N THR A 24 17.83 13.24 16.24
CA THR A 24 18.86 14.14 15.79
C THR A 24 20.04 13.33 15.28
N CYS A 25 20.54 13.65 14.10
CA CYS A 25 21.75 13.05 13.57
C CYS A 25 22.97 13.69 14.25
N GLY A 26 23.82 12.86 14.87
CA GLY A 26 25.08 13.29 15.48
C GLY A 26 26.18 13.51 14.45
N THR A 27 27.29 14.10 14.89
CA THR A 27 28.48 14.35 14.05
C THR A 27 29.21 13.08 13.62
N ASP A 28 28.93 11.96 14.27
CA ASP A 28 29.44 10.61 13.99
C ASP A 28 28.57 9.82 13.00
N SER A 29 27.58 10.47 12.36
CA SER A 29 26.58 9.83 11.49
C SER A 29 25.65 8.82 12.19
N SER A 30 25.56 8.90 13.52
CA SER A 30 24.62 8.09 14.29
C SER A 30 23.34 8.85 14.63
N TRP A 31 22.23 8.13 14.79
CA TRP A 31 20.96 8.73 15.20
C TRP A 31 20.81 8.71 16.73
N TYR A 32 20.47 9.87 17.29
CA TYR A 32 20.25 10.04 18.72
C TYR A 32 18.82 10.51 18.99
N LEU A 33 18.27 10.17 20.15
CA LEU A 33 17.00 10.75 20.58
C LEU A 33 17.19 12.25 20.81
N SER A 34 16.38 13.11 20.19
CA SER A 34 16.54 14.57 20.33
C SER A 34 16.44 15.07 21.78
N LYS A 35 15.74 14.32 22.65
CA LYS A 35 15.61 14.62 24.09
C LYS A 35 16.75 14.04 24.95
N ASN A 36 17.53 13.11 24.41
CA ASN A 36 18.65 12.49 25.12
C ASN A 36 19.79 12.19 24.13
N LYS A 37 20.78 13.08 24.09
CA LYS A 37 21.91 13.04 23.15
C LYS A 37 22.86 11.86 23.38
N ASP A 38 22.76 11.15 24.50
CA ASP A 38 23.59 9.97 24.79
C ASP A 38 22.91 8.66 24.35
N MET A 39 21.64 8.72 23.93
CA MET A 39 20.88 7.54 23.54
C MET A 39 20.94 7.30 22.03
N LEU A 40 21.86 6.41 21.64
CA LEU A 40 22.07 5.91 20.30
C LEU A 40 20.87 5.02 19.85
N ILE A 41 20.36 5.27 18.65
CA ILE A 41 19.23 4.54 18.05
C ILE A 41 19.70 3.75 16.83
N ASN A 42 19.87 2.43 17.01
CA ASN A 42 20.30 1.54 15.92
C ASN A 42 19.14 0.92 15.15
N THR A 43 17.98 0.76 15.79
CA THR A 43 16.80 0.12 15.23
C THR A 43 15.54 0.79 15.74
N LEU A 44 14.51 0.90 14.91
CA LEU A 44 13.19 1.38 15.31
C LEU A 44 12.16 0.35 14.88
N SER A 45 11.32 -0.05 15.83
CA SER A 45 10.21 -0.97 15.61
C SER A 45 8.93 -0.33 16.08
N CYS A 46 7.85 -0.55 15.34
CA CYS A 46 6.54 0.02 15.64
C CYS A 46 5.60 -1.11 16.08
N LEU A 47 5.26 -1.18 17.38
CA LEU A 47 4.38 -2.21 17.93
C LEU A 47 2.97 -1.67 18.21
N SER A 48 1.95 -2.40 17.77
CA SER A 48 0.56 -2.17 18.19
C SER A 48 0.22 -3.19 19.28
N LEU A 49 0.03 -2.73 20.52
CA LEU A 49 -0.52 -3.54 21.61
C LEU A 49 -2.04 -3.29 21.65
N ILE A 50 -2.81 -4.37 21.55
CA ILE A 50 -4.25 -4.36 21.82
C ILE A 50 -4.40 -4.41 23.35
N GLN A 51 -4.48 -3.25 24.00
CA GLN A 51 -4.78 -3.17 25.42
C GLN A 51 -6.30 -3.17 25.60
N THR A 52 -6.86 -4.29 26.06
CA THR A 52 -8.23 -4.34 26.59
C THR A 52 -8.25 -3.65 27.94
N ILE A 53 -8.47 -2.33 27.95
CA ILE A 53 -8.71 -1.58 29.18
C ILE A 53 -10.21 -1.66 29.48
N PRO A 54 -10.64 -2.10 30.67
CA PRO A 54 -12.03 -2.02 31.09
C PRO A 54 -12.46 -0.56 31.18
N THR A 55 -13.43 -0.16 30.36
CA THR A 55 -13.95 1.20 30.27
C THR A 55 -14.79 1.51 31.52
N THR A 56 -14.25 2.27 32.47
CA THR A 56 -15.07 2.93 33.50
C THR A 56 -15.70 4.20 32.91
N THR A 57 -17.01 4.17 32.75
CA THR A 57 -17.83 5.28 32.25
C THR A 57 -17.80 6.44 33.24
N LYS A 58 -17.01 7.48 32.96
CA LYS A 58 -17.25 8.82 33.52
C LYS A 58 -17.72 9.73 32.39
N GLN A 59 -18.88 10.35 32.64
CA GLN A 59 -19.57 11.28 31.76
C GLN A 59 -18.64 12.44 31.40
N GLN A 60 -18.20 12.46 30.14
CA GLN A 60 -17.34 13.50 29.58
C GLN A 60 -18.21 14.46 28.77
N THR A 61 -17.96 15.76 29.00
CA THR A 61 -18.50 16.92 28.28
C THR A 61 -18.39 16.74 26.76
N PRO A 62 -19.30 17.25 25.92
CA PRO A 62 -19.31 16.98 24.49
C PRO A 62 -18.04 17.53 23.84
N ILE A 63 -17.15 16.64 23.41
CA ILE A 63 -16.04 16.96 22.52
C ILE A 63 -16.66 17.24 21.14
N PRO A 64 -16.31 18.34 20.44
CA PRO A 64 -16.79 18.57 19.08
C PRO A 64 -16.36 17.39 18.19
N SER A 65 -17.33 16.77 17.51
CA SER A 65 -17.09 15.65 16.59
C SER A 65 -15.92 15.96 15.67
N PRO A 66 -14.97 15.02 15.45
CA PRO A 66 -13.96 15.19 14.42
C PRO A 66 -14.67 15.46 13.10
N SER A 67 -14.20 16.48 12.37
CA SER A 67 -14.76 16.88 11.07
C SER A 67 -14.79 15.68 10.13
N VAL A 68 -15.97 15.09 9.95
CA VAL A 68 -16.15 13.92 9.11
C VAL A 68 -16.09 14.35 7.65
N SER A 69 -15.17 13.79 6.88
CA SER A 69 -14.89 14.22 5.51
C SER A 69 -14.51 13.05 4.60
N CYS A 70 -14.79 13.18 3.31
CA CYS A 70 -14.36 12.23 2.27
C CYS A 70 -12.83 12.19 2.07
N LYS A 71 -12.07 12.98 2.83
CA LYS A 71 -10.61 13.01 2.82
C LYS A 71 -9.99 12.04 3.82
N ASP A 72 -10.74 11.66 4.85
CA ASP A 72 -10.20 11.04 6.06
C ASP A 72 -10.46 9.54 6.15
N CYS A 73 -10.83 8.88 5.05
CA CYS A 73 -10.94 7.42 5.04
C CYS A 73 -9.60 6.78 5.40
N PRO A 74 -9.57 5.69 6.20
CA PRO A 74 -8.34 4.94 6.44
C PRO A 74 -7.87 4.21 5.18
N ASN A 75 -6.61 3.78 5.14
CA ASN A 75 -6.13 2.89 4.06
C ASN A 75 -6.88 1.56 4.09
N LEU A 76 -7.41 1.15 2.94
CA LEU A 76 -7.84 -0.23 2.74
C LEU A 76 -6.66 -1.17 2.92
N ARG A 77 -6.93 -2.33 3.51
CA ARG A 77 -5.91 -3.33 3.81
C ARG A 77 -5.95 -4.44 2.78
N ALA A 78 -4.78 -4.83 2.29
CA ALA A 78 -4.65 -6.08 1.54
C ALA A 78 -4.78 -7.26 2.50
N LEU A 79 -5.70 -8.18 2.20
CA LEU A 79 -5.93 -9.39 2.98
C LEU A 79 -5.58 -10.62 2.14
N HIS A 80 -4.62 -11.39 2.65
CA HIS A 80 -4.29 -12.70 2.11
C HIS A 80 -5.23 -13.74 2.71
N LEU A 81 -5.86 -14.57 1.86
CA LEU A 81 -6.80 -15.59 2.30
C LEU A 81 -6.09 -16.94 2.40
N THR A 82 -6.12 -17.56 3.57
CA THR A 82 -5.41 -18.83 3.84
C THR A 82 -6.28 -20.08 3.67
N ASN A 83 -7.59 -19.95 3.86
CA ASN A 83 -8.54 -21.06 3.83
C ASN A 83 -9.41 -21.04 2.57
N LEU A 84 -8.75 -21.04 1.40
CA LEU A 84 -9.44 -21.06 0.11
C LEU A 84 -9.89 -22.48 -0.25
N LYS A 85 -11.04 -22.58 -0.92
CA LYS A 85 -11.53 -23.85 -1.46
C LYS A 85 -10.58 -24.37 -2.55
N THR A 86 -10.57 -25.67 -2.78
CA THR A 86 -9.77 -26.31 -3.84
C THR A 86 -10.03 -25.64 -5.20
N GLY A 87 -8.94 -25.30 -5.90
CA GLY A 87 -9.00 -24.62 -7.20
C GLY A 87 -9.12 -23.10 -7.11
N ILE A 88 -9.26 -22.51 -5.92
CA ILE A 88 -9.18 -21.07 -5.70
C ILE A 88 -7.81 -20.72 -5.12
N THR A 89 -7.15 -19.72 -5.69
CA THR A 89 -5.84 -19.24 -5.21
C THR A 89 -5.85 -17.73 -4.99
N ASN A 90 -4.87 -17.19 -4.26
CA ASN A 90 -4.71 -15.74 -4.16
C ASN A 90 -4.10 -15.21 -5.47
N GLY A 91 -4.70 -14.18 -6.03
CA GLY A 91 -4.17 -13.46 -7.18
C GLY A 91 -3.26 -12.32 -6.77
N ASN A 92 -2.75 -11.60 -7.76
CA ASN A 92 -2.01 -10.37 -7.51
C ASN A 92 -2.97 -9.22 -7.21
N LEU A 93 -2.75 -8.55 -6.07
CA LEU A 93 -3.56 -7.44 -5.61
C LEU A 93 -2.73 -6.16 -5.55
N VAL A 94 -3.25 -5.09 -6.15
CA VAL A 94 -2.75 -3.72 -6.03
C VAL A 94 -3.89 -2.83 -5.57
N ILE A 95 -3.66 -2.06 -4.51
CA ILE A 95 -4.57 -1.07 -3.96
C ILE A 95 -3.86 0.28 -4.01
N ASP A 96 -4.30 1.22 -4.86
CA ASP A 96 -3.67 2.54 -5.03
C ASP A 96 -4.61 3.64 -4.56
N HIS A 97 -4.29 4.25 -3.41
CA HIS A 97 -5.06 5.36 -2.87
C HIS A 97 -4.56 6.68 -3.45
N ASP A 98 -5.48 7.49 -3.93
CA ASP A 98 -5.22 8.84 -4.42
C ASP A 98 -6.28 9.84 -3.94
N THR A 99 -5.97 11.12 -4.07
CA THR A 99 -6.91 12.22 -3.87
C THR A 99 -7.35 12.74 -5.23
N THR A 100 -8.66 12.71 -5.50
CA THR A 100 -9.21 13.17 -6.78
C THR A 100 -9.17 14.70 -6.90
N SER A 101 -9.52 15.21 -8.09
CA SER A 101 -9.68 16.65 -8.33
C SER A 101 -10.73 17.32 -7.43
N THR A 102 -11.72 16.56 -6.94
CA THR A 102 -12.71 17.06 -5.96
C THR A 102 -12.16 17.09 -4.53
N GLY A 103 -10.92 16.63 -4.34
CA GLY A 103 -10.25 16.55 -3.06
C GLY A 103 -10.65 15.36 -2.21
N CYS A 104 -11.57 14.49 -2.66
CA CYS A 104 -11.93 13.28 -1.94
C CYS A 104 -10.91 12.17 -2.17
N ARG A 105 -10.75 11.31 -1.17
CA ARG A 105 -9.91 10.12 -1.27
C ARG A 105 -10.63 9.06 -2.08
N CYS A 106 -9.99 8.52 -3.11
CA CYS A 106 -10.45 7.36 -3.83
C CYS A 106 -9.33 6.31 -3.89
N VAL A 107 -9.70 5.09 -4.27
CA VAL A 107 -8.79 3.96 -4.34
C VAL A 107 -9.07 3.17 -5.59
N ASP A 108 -8.02 2.92 -6.36
CA ASP A 108 -8.06 2.01 -7.50
C ASP A 108 -7.56 0.64 -7.05
N ILE A 109 -8.37 -0.38 -7.33
CA ILE A 109 -8.13 -1.76 -6.95
C ILE A 109 -7.94 -2.55 -8.23
N HIS A 110 -6.78 -3.18 -8.38
CA HIS A 110 -6.47 -4.05 -9.49
C HIS A 110 -6.17 -5.46 -8.98
N CYS A 111 -6.90 -6.42 -9.51
CA CYS A 111 -6.75 -7.85 -9.23
C CYS A 111 -6.44 -8.57 -10.53
N SER A 112 -5.36 -9.36 -10.55
CA SER A 112 -4.92 -10.06 -11.77
C SER A 112 -4.41 -11.46 -11.49
N ALA A 113 -4.65 -12.33 -12.45
CA ALA A 113 -4.10 -13.68 -12.56
C ALA A 113 -2.67 -13.65 -13.08
N PHE A 114 -2.01 -14.81 -13.04
CA PHE A 114 -0.65 -14.96 -13.51
C PHE A 114 -0.61 -15.22 -15.04
N GLY A 115 0.11 -14.37 -15.78
CA GLY A 115 0.35 -14.57 -17.21
C GLY A 115 -0.92 -14.55 -18.06
N THR A 116 -0.98 -15.38 -19.10
CA THR A 116 -2.16 -15.53 -19.97
C THR A 116 -3.08 -16.65 -19.50
N SER A 117 -3.33 -16.76 -18.19
CA SER A 117 -4.24 -17.80 -17.68
C SER A 117 -5.69 -17.48 -18.06
N SER A 118 -6.48 -18.54 -18.23
CA SER A 118 -7.93 -18.49 -18.43
C SER A 118 -8.71 -18.38 -17.12
N GLU A 119 -7.99 -18.26 -15.99
CA GLU A 119 -8.56 -18.07 -14.66
C GLU A 119 -9.32 -16.74 -14.59
N GLN A 120 -10.30 -16.68 -13.70
CA GLN A 120 -11.07 -15.47 -13.48
C GLN A 120 -10.52 -14.76 -12.24
N ALA A 121 -10.04 -13.54 -12.41
CA ALA A 121 -9.64 -12.67 -11.31
C ALA A 121 -10.89 -12.06 -10.66
N ALA A 122 -10.95 -12.12 -9.34
CA ALA A 122 -12.08 -11.63 -8.57
C ALA A 122 -11.65 -10.77 -7.38
N ILE A 123 -12.27 -9.60 -7.25
CA ILE A 123 -12.12 -8.70 -6.10
C ILE A 123 -13.13 -9.12 -5.03
N VAL A 124 -12.64 -9.35 -3.82
CA VAL A 124 -13.43 -9.75 -2.66
C VAL A 124 -13.21 -8.73 -1.54
N PHE A 125 -14.29 -8.31 -0.89
CA PHE A 125 -14.22 -7.44 0.28
C PHE A 125 -14.38 -8.23 1.57
N ASP A 126 -13.58 -7.87 2.56
CA ASP A 126 -13.64 -8.40 3.94
C ASP A 126 -13.65 -9.94 4.04
N GLY A 127 -13.05 -10.60 3.05
CA GLY A 127 -12.92 -12.05 3.00
C GLY A 127 -14.21 -12.80 2.60
N ASP A 128 -15.27 -12.11 2.17
CA ASP A 128 -16.50 -12.76 1.69
C ASP A 128 -16.33 -13.32 0.28
N VAL A 129 -15.66 -14.47 0.20
CA VAL A 129 -15.45 -15.22 -1.04
C VAL A 129 -16.77 -15.72 -1.65
N SER A 130 -17.87 -15.76 -0.88
CA SER A 130 -19.16 -16.25 -1.37
C SER A 130 -19.87 -15.25 -2.29
N SER A 131 -19.55 -13.96 -2.15
CA SER A 131 -20.10 -12.88 -2.96
C SER A 131 -18.99 -11.95 -3.47
N PRO A 132 -18.18 -12.39 -4.46
CA PRO A 132 -17.16 -11.53 -5.04
C PRO A 132 -17.79 -10.27 -5.63
N PHE A 133 -17.15 -9.13 -5.37
CA PHE A 133 -17.64 -7.83 -5.79
C PHE A 133 -17.54 -7.64 -7.31
N ALA A 134 -16.43 -8.07 -7.91
CA ALA A 134 -16.20 -7.98 -9.34
C ALA A 134 -15.40 -9.20 -9.80
N ILE A 135 -15.72 -9.71 -10.99
CA ILE A 135 -15.06 -10.89 -11.59
C ILE A 135 -14.84 -10.61 -13.08
N ALA A 136 -13.63 -10.86 -13.57
CA ALA A 136 -13.35 -10.89 -15.00
C ALA A 136 -12.22 -11.89 -15.33
N THR A 137 -12.14 -12.31 -16.59
CA THR A 137 -11.07 -13.19 -17.05
C THR A 137 -9.74 -12.46 -16.98
N ASN A 138 -8.71 -13.12 -16.42
CA ASN A 138 -7.33 -12.66 -16.30
C ASN A 138 -7.09 -11.44 -15.39
N SER A 139 -7.83 -10.34 -15.55
CA SER A 139 -7.66 -9.12 -14.75
C SER A 139 -8.97 -8.36 -14.62
N ILE A 140 -9.15 -7.73 -13.46
CA ILE A 140 -10.24 -6.82 -13.17
C ILE A 140 -9.70 -5.60 -12.43
N GLN A 141 -10.21 -4.42 -12.81
CA GLN A 141 -9.97 -3.16 -12.09
C GLN A 141 -11.30 -2.59 -11.62
N SER A 142 -11.32 -2.05 -10.42
CA SER A 142 -12.45 -1.30 -9.88
C SER A 142 -11.97 -0.14 -9.02
N SER A 143 -12.85 0.81 -8.72
CA SER A 143 -12.52 1.99 -7.94
C SER A 143 -13.57 2.24 -6.88
N LEU A 144 -13.14 2.65 -5.69
CA LEU A 144 -14.02 3.10 -4.60
C LEU A 144 -13.66 4.53 -4.23
N CYS A 145 -14.65 5.31 -3.81
CA CYS A 145 -14.42 6.66 -3.30
C CYS A 145 -14.94 6.77 -1.88
N CYS A 146 -14.16 7.44 -1.05
CA CYS A 146 -14.49 7.71 0.33
C CYS A 146 -15.74 8.57 0.41
N ASN A 147 -16.68 8.17 1.26
CA ASN A 147 -17.91 8.92 1.44
C ASN A 147 -17.73 10.05 2.46
N LYS A 148 -18.76 10.88 2.62
CA LYS A 148 -18.76 12.01 3.58
C LYS A 148 -18.66 11.58 5.05
N HIS A 149 -18.84 10.29 5.35
CA HIS A 149 -18.72 9.71 6.68
C HIS A 149 -17.33 9.10 6.94
N SER A 150 -16.35 9.35 6.06
CA SER A 150 -15.00 8.78 6.15
C SER A 150 -15.00 7.24 6.06
N GLN A 151 -15.92 6.70 5.25
CA GLN A 151 -16.08 5.25 5.05
C GLN A 151 -15.93 4.88 3.58
N TRP A 152 -15.30 3.73 3.34
CA TRP A 152 -15.37 3.04 2.06
C TRP A 152 -16.69 2.28 2.01
N THR A 153 -17.56 2.69 1.10
CA THR A 153 -18.86 2.06 0.93
C THR A 153 -19.10 1.67 -0.51
N HIS A 154 -19.75 0.54 -0.71
CA HIS A 154 -20.30 0.17 -2.00
C HIS A 154 -21.45 1.11 -2.42
N VAL A 155 -21.88 1.04 -3.70
CA VAL A 155 -22.91 1.90 -4.30
C VAL A 155 -24.25 1.86 -3.54
N ASP A 156 -24.55 0.74 -2.88
CA ASP A 156 -25.73 0.56 -2.01
C ASP A 156 -25.58 1.17 -0.60
N LYS A 157 -24.39 1.67 -0.23
CA LYS A 157 -24.05 2.31 1.06
C LYS A 157 -24.21 1.44 2.31
N THR A 158 -24.38 0.12 2.17
CA THR A 158 -24.65 -0.78 3.30
C THR A 158 -23.39 -1.49 3.81
N LEU A 159 -22.44 -1.77 2.94
CA LEU A 159 -21.21 -2.48 3.30
C LEU A 159 -20.07 -1.50 3.61
N LEU A 160 -19.56 -1.54 4.84
CA LEU A 160 -18.33 -0.87 5.25
C LEU A 160 -17.14 -1.76 4.88
N ILE A 161 -16.31 -1.28 3.96
CA ILE A 161 -15.19 -2.04 3.41
C ILE A 161 -13.92 -1.71 4.18
N VAL A 162 -13.23 -2.72 4.71
CA VAL A 162 -11.94 -2.55 5.42
C VAL A 162 -10.81 -3.26 4.71
N ASN A 163 -11.08 -4.47 4.23
CA ASN A 163 -10.09 -5.34 3.62
C ASN A 163 -10.48 -5.68 2.18
N VAL A 164 -9.46 -5.84 1.34
CA VAL A 164 -9.60 -6.25 -0.04
C VAL A 164 -8.72 -7.47 -0.26
N SER A 165 -9.27 -8.47 -0.93
CA SER A 165 -8.57 -9.66 -1.37
C SER A 165 -8.72 -9.81 -2.89
N CYS A 166 -7.70 -10.36 -3.52
CA CYS A 166 -7.75 -10.80 -4.90
C CYS A 166 -7.68 -12.32 -4.92
N ILE A 167 -8.69 -12.97 -5.51
CA ILE A 167 -8.70 -14.42 -5.70
C ILE A 167 -8.78 -14.76 -7.17
N LEU A 168 -8.24 -15.92 -7.52
CA LEU A 168 -8.34 -16.51 -8.84
C LEU A 168 -9.29 -17.70 -8.76
N LEU A 169 -10.37 -17.62 -9.53
CA LEU A 169 -11.32 -18.70 -9.70
C LEU A 169 -10.93 -19.53 -10.93
N PRO A 170 -11.27 -20.82 -10.95
CA PRO A 170 -11.08 -21.67 -12.13
C PRO A 170 -11.70 -21.04 -13.37
N ALA A 171 -11.12 -21.32 -14.54
CA ALA A 171 -11.69 -20.93 -15.81
C ALA A 171 -13.14 -21.44 -15.93
N LYS A 172 -14.05 -20.60 -16.43
CA LYS A 172 -15.44 -21.02 -16.66
C LYS A 172 -15.47 -22.04 -17.79
N ASN A 173 -15.75 -23.31 -17.48
CA ASN A 173 -16.12 -24.31 -18.47
C ASN A 173 -17.47 -23.89 -19.05
N THR A 174 -17.50 -23.31 -20.25
CA THR A 174 -18.74 -22.72 -20.77
C THR A 174 -19.61 -23.80 -21.42
N THR A 175 -20.71 -24.15 -20.76
CA THR A 175 -21.97 -24.43 -21.44
C THR A 175 -23.14 -23.88 -20.61
N GLU A 176 -23.05 -22.64 -20.16
CA GLU A 176 -24.23 -21.93 -19.64
C GLU A 176 -24.25 -20.48 -20.13
N ASN A 177 -25.36 -20.17 -20.81
CA ASN A 177 -25.72 -18.88 -21.37
C ASN A 177 -25.41 -17.75 -20.36
N VAL A 178 -24.41 -16.94 -20.72
CA VAL A 178 -24.09 -15.71 -20.01
C VAL A 178 -25.25 -14.73 -20.24
N THR A 179 -26.03 -14.45 -19.20
CA THR A 179 -26.84 -13.24 -19.17
C THR A 179 -25.88 -12.07 -18.99
N THR A 180 -25.48 -11.47 -20.11
CA THR A 180 -24.64 -10.28 -20.14
C THR A 180 -25.43 -9.11 -19.58
N THR A 181 -25.18 -8.71 -18.34
CA THR A 181 -25.59 -7.38 -17.87
C THR A 181 -24.71 -6.37 -18.59
N LYS A 182 -25.27 -5.73 -19.62
CA LYS A 182 -24.64 -4.71 -20.46
C LYS A 182 -24.03 -3.62 -19.56
N ALA A 183 -22.69 -3.58 -19.50
CA ALA A 183 -21.97 -2.46 -18.94
C ALA A 183 -22.42 -1.18 -19.66
N THR A 184 -22.93 -0.21 -18.90
CA THR A 184 -23.26 1.10 -19.45
C THR A 184 -21.94 1.78 -19.81
N PRO A 185 -21.72 2.19 -21.08
CA PRO A 185 -20.49 2.87 -21.45
C PRO A 185 -20.48 4.23 -20.76
N VAL A 186 -19.55 4.42 -19.82
CA VAL A 186 -19.23 5.75 -19.31
C VAL A 186 -18.49 6.47 -20.43
N THR A 187 -19.14 7.47 -21.03
CA THR A 187 -18.53 8.33 -22.04
C THR A 187 -17.52 9.24 -21.36
N THR A 188 -16.24 8.86 -21.35
CA THR A 188 -15.15 9.78 -21.07
C THR A 188 -14.88 10.59 -22.33
N THR A 189 -15.33 11.84 -22.32
CA THR A 189 -14.96 12.83 -23.33
C THR A 189 -13.45 13.00 -23.31
N ALA A 190 -12.77 12.54 -24.34
CA ALA A 190 -11.35 12.80 -24.54
C ALA A 190 -11.14 14.32 -24.66
N HIS A 191 -10.36 14.88 -23.75
CA HIS A 191 -9.93 16.27 -23.84
C HIS A 191 -8.90 16.40 -24.97
N PRO A 192 -8.99 17.39 -25.87
CA PRO A 192 -8.04 17.55 -26.96
C PRO A 192 -6.63 17.79 -26.41
N ILE A 193 -5.68 17.00 -26.91
CA ILE A 193 -4.26 17.09 -26.58
C ILE A 193 -3.70 18.32 -27.29
N SER A 194 -3.53 19.41 -26.54
CA SER A 194 -2.79 20.58 -27.01
C SER A 194 -1.28 20.29 -26.97
N PRO A 195 -0.51 20.54 -28.04
CA PRO A 195 0.93 20.41 -28.02
C PRO A 195 1.54 21.63 -27.33
N SER A 196 1.68 21.56 -26.00
CA SER A 196 2.52 22.47 -25.23
C SER A 196 3.57 21.63 -24.48
N PRO A 197 4.84 22.05 -24.44
CA PRO A 197 5.88 21.30 -23.72
C PRO A 197 5.43 21.07 -22.27
N PRO A 198 5.60 19.87 -21.68
CA PRO A 198 5.20 19.64 -20.32
C PRO A 198 6.10 20.49 -19.43
N THR A 199 5.54 21.56 -18.86
CA THR A 199 6.09 22.22 -17.68
C THR A 199 5.98 21.23 -16.54
N ALA A 200 6.93 20.29 -16.51
CA ALA A 200 6.91 19.19 -15.58
C ALA A 200 6.92 19.77 -14.16
N SER A 201 5.98 19.28 -13.37
CA SER A 201 5.75 19.63 -11.97
C SER A 201 5.81 18.34 -11.17
N CYS A 202 6.17 18.43 -9.89
CA CYS A 202 6.17 17.29 -8.97
C CYS A 202 4.75 16.79 -8.59
N THR A 203 3.73 17.20 -9.37
CA THR A 203 2.32 16.84 -9.21
C THR A 203 1.77 16.03 -10.38
N THR A 204 2.57 15.76 -11.41
CA THR A 204 2.12 15.12 -12.66
C THR A 204 2.74 13.74 -12.91
N CYS A 205 3.31 13.11 -11.88
CA CYS A 205 3.77 11.73 -12.02
C CYS A 205 2.61 10.80 -12.40
N SER A 206 2.80 10.07 -13.49
CA SER A 206 1.92 8.98 -13.89
C SER A 206 1.88 7.90 -12.81
N ALA A 207 0.82 7.09 -12.77
CA ALA A 207 0.73 5.96 -11.84
C ALA A 207 1.99 5.07 -11.90
N LEU A 208 2.56 4.74 -10.74
CA LEU A 208 3.71 3.84 -10.65
C LEU A 208 3.28 2.46 -11.16
N LYS A 209 4.00 1.91 -12.13
CA LYS A 209 3.64 0.61 -12.69
C LYS A 209 4.01 -0.51 -11.72
N VAL A 210 3.05 -1.39 -11.45
CA VAL A 210 3.30 -2.64 -10.74
C VAL A 210 3.35 -3.78 -11.75
N ALA A 211 4.50 -4.46 -11.81
CA ALA A 211 4.67 -5.64 -12.65
C ALA A 211 4.40 -6.92 -11.88
N GLN A 212 4.12 -7.99 -12.63
CA GLN A 212 3.96 -9.34 -12.13
C GLN A 212 5.29 -10.08 -12.11
N VAL A 213 5.52 -10.84 -11.04
CA VAL A 213 6.56 -11.86 -10.95
C VAL A 213 6.25 -12.96 -11.96
N ASN A 214 7.19 -13.24 -12.87
CA ASN A 214 7.08 -14.25 -13.92
C ASN A 214 8.07 -15.42 -13.77
N ASN A 215 8.43 -15.75 -12.53
CA ASN A 215 9.40 -16.78 -12.20
C ASN A 215 8.77 -17.85 -11.29
N SER A 216 9.03 -19.13 -11.56
CA SER A 216 8.54 -20.26 -10.75
C SER A 216 9.05 -20.25 -9.31
N MET A 217 10.23 -19.68 -9.05
CA MET A 217 10.85 -19.58 -7.71
C MET A 217 10.37 -18.37 -6.91
N GLN A 218 9.41 -17.61 -7.42
CA GLN A 218 8.90 -16.41 -6.77
C GLN A 218 7.37 -16.36 -6.90
N THR A 219 6.75 -15.52 -6.09
CA THR A 219 5.31 -15.27 -6.09
C THR A 219 5.07 -13.78 -5.90
N ASN A 220 3.95 -13.28 -6.43
CA ASN A 220 3.54 -11.91 -6.17
C ASN A 220 3.13 -11.77 -4.70
N GLY A 221 3.64 -10.74 -4.04
CA GLY A 221 3.01 -10.22 -2.83
C GLY A 221 1.88 -9.26 -3.17
N MET A 222 1.22 -8.75 -2.13
CA MET A 222 0.14 -7.78 -2.27
C MET A 222 0.69 -6.37 -2.06
N ILE A 223 0.25 -5.42 -2.88
CA ILE A 223 0.70 -4.03 -2.83
C ILE A 223 -0.41 -3.12 -2.33
N VAL A 224 -0.05 -2.26 -1.38
CA VAL A 224 -0.86 -1.11 -0.98
C VAL A 224 -0.03 0.15 -1.21
N MET A 225 -0.58 1.07 -1.97
CA MET A 225 -0.02 2.36 -2.34
C MET A 225 -0.88 3.47 -1.77
N ASP A 226 -0.22 4.51 -1.29
CA ASP A 226 -0.87 5.69 -0.73
C ASP A 226 -0.15 6.97 -1.14
N ARG A 227 -0.88 7.84 -1.84
CA ARG A 227 -0.37 9.11 -2.33
C ARG A 227 -0.73 10.23 -1.36
N THR A 228 0.30 10.96 -0.97
CA THR A 228 0.18 12.15 -0.11
C THR A 228 0.90 13.32 -0.76
N LYS A 229 0.68 14.52 -0.25
CA LYS A 229 1.40 15.73 -0.68
C LYS A 229 2.33 16.19 0.43
N VAL A 230 3.58 16.44 0.08
CA VAL A 230 4.58 17.09 0.94
C VAL A 230 5.14 18.28 0.15
N ASN A 231 4.98 19.49 0.69
CA ASN A 231 5.37 20.73 0.01
C ASN A 231 4.78 20.82 -1.42
N GLU A 232 3.50 20.51 -1.57
CA GLU A 232 2.78 20.41 -2.85
C GLU A 232 3.26 19.33 -3.83
N CYS A 233 4.34 18.60 -3.54
CA CYS A 233 4.81 17.49 -4.36
C CYS A 233 4.19 16.16 -3.93
N ILE A 234 3.90 15.29 -4.91
CA ILE A 234 3.34 13.96 -4.65
C ILE A 234 4.42 13.05 -4.07
N VAL A 235 4.09 12.42 -2.95
CA VAL A 235 4.87 11.37 -2.30
C VAL A 235 4.03 10.10 -2.28
N LEU A 236 4.59 9.00 -2.74
CA LEU A 236 3.94 7.70 -2.81
C LEU A 236 4.56 6.78 -1.76
N GLN A 237 3.78 6.39 -0.76
CA GLN A 237 4.14 5.34 0.17
C GLN A 237 3.67 4.00 -0.39
N LEU A 238 4.57 3.03 -0.50
CA LEU A 238 4.28 1.68 -1.00
C LEU A 238 4.58 0.66 0.09
N SER A 239 3.61 -0.20 0.37
CA SER A 239 3.71 -1.37 1.24
C SER A 239 3.57 -2.63 0.39
N CYS A 240 4.46 -3.59 0.61
CA CYS A 240 4.46 -4.90 -0.03
C CYS A 240 4.38 -5.99 1.06
N SER A 241 3.36 -6.84 0.98
CA SER A 241 3.03 -7.85 1.99
C SER A 241 3.06 -9.26 1.40
N SER A 242 3.64 -10.20 2.14
CA SER A 242 3.65 -11.62 1.76
C SER A 242 2.40 -12.38 2.21
N GLY A 243 1.55 -11.76 3.04
CA GLY A 243 0.45 -12.47 3.72
C GLY A 243 0.88 -13.37 4.88
N SER A 244 2.18 -13.49 5.15
CA SER A 244 2.75 -14.28 6.26
C SER A 244 3.80 -13.47 7.00
N THR A 245 3.73 -13.39 8.33
CA THR A 245 4.69 -12.59 9.12
C THR A 245 6.12 -13.13 9.12
N THR A 246 6.37 -14.32 8.57
CA THR A 246 7.67 -14.99 8.58
C THR A 246 8.26 -15.21 7.18
N ALA A 247 7.50 -14.98 6.12
CA ALA A 247 7.98 -15.17 4.76
C ALA A 247 8.88 -13.99 4.32
N PRO A 248 9.99 -14.26 3.62
CA PRO A 248 10.81 -13.19 3.02
C PRO A 248 9.98 -12.40 2.00
N ILE A 249 10.23 -11.10 1.90
CA ILE A 249 9.51 -10.21 0.99
C ILE A 249 10.41 -9.06 0.53
N ASP A 250 10.40 -8.80 -0.78
CA ASP A 250 11.19 -7.76 -1.41
C ASP A 250 10.34 -6.85 -2.29
N ILE A 251 10.71 -5.57 -2.34
CA ILE A 251 10.32 -4.68 -3.44
C ILE A 251 11.52 -4.54 -4.36
N THR A 252 11.34 -4.87 -5.64
CA THR A 252 12.42 -4.92 -6.63
C THR A 252 12.04 -4.18 -7.90
N GLU A 253 13.03 -3.80 -8.71
CA GLU A 253 12.80 -3.38 -10.10
C GLU A 253 12.80 -4.60 -11.05
N PRO A 254 12.15 -4.50 -12.23
CA PRO A 254 12.31 -5.49 -13.28
C PRO A 254 13.81 -5.73 -13.57
N GLY A 255 14.23 -6.99 -13.51
CA GLY A 255 15.65 -7.38 -13.54
C GLY A 255 16.22 -7.83 -12.20
N GLY A 256 15.44 -7.75 -11.11
CA GLY A 256 15.77 -8.38 -9.83
C GLY A 256 16.66 -7.55 -8.91
N THR A 257 16.86 -6.26 -9.20
CA THR A 257 17.58 -5.36 -8.28
C THR A 257 16.66 -5.01 -7.10
N PRO A 258 17.04 -5.35 -5.85
CA PRO A 258 16.22 -5.02 -4.69
C PRO A 258 16.29 -3.52 -4.36
N LEU A 259 15.12 -2.93 -4.15
CA LEU A 259 14.95 -1.58 -3.62
C LEU A 259 14.85 -1.62 -2.09
N VAL A 260 14.11 -2.60 -1.55
CA VAL A 260 14.03 -2.91 -0.13
C VAL A 260 13.76 -4.39 0.06
N VAL A 261 14.32 -4.96 1.14
CA VAL A 261 14.28 -6.39 1.49
C VAL A 261 13.83 -6.49 2.94
N GLY A 262 13.03 -7.51 3.28
CA GLY A 262 12.58 -7.74 4.64
C GLY A 262 11.77 -9.02 4.80
N VAL A 263 10.95 -9.06 5.86
CA VAL A 263 10.16 -10.23 6.24
C VAL A 263 8.74 -9.80 6.57
N GLY A 264 7.76 -10.51 6.03
CA GLY A 264 6.32 -10.28 6.20
C GLY A 264 5.80 -9.07 5.45
N VAL A 265 6.26 -7.87 5.81
CA VAL A 265 5.88 -6.62 5.16
C VAL A 265 7.10 -5.71 5.04
N VAL A 266 7.28 -5.11 3.85
CA VAL A 266 8.27 -4.06 3.61
C VAL A 266 7.60 -2.81 3.08
N ASN A 267 8.14 -1.65 3.45
CA ASN A 267 7.65 -0.35 3.04
C ASN A 267 8.76 0.44 2.36
N THR A 268 8.40 1.24 1.37
CA THR A 268 9.30 2.23 0.76
C THR A 268 8.53 3.47 0.35
N THR A 269 9.27 4.55 0.09
CA THR A 269 8.70 5.84 -0.31
C THR A 269 9.33 6.29 -1.61
N PHE A 270 8.48 6.71 -2.55
CA PHE A 270 8.87 7.33 -3.81
C PHE A 270 8.45 8.80 -3.84
N PHE A 271 9.26 9.63 -4.48
CA PHE A 271 9.04 11.05 -4.62
C PHE A 271 8.81 11.39 -6.08
N CYS A 272 7.77 12.16 -6.37
CA CYS A 272 7.57 12.69 -7.71
C CYS A 272 8.55 13.84 -7.96
N SER A 273 9.41 13.69 -8.97
CA SER A 273 10.34 14.75 -9.37
C SER A 273 9.63 15.86 -10.14
N HIS A 274 10.27 17.03 -10.23
CA HIS A 274 9.84 18.10 -11.13
C HIS A 274 9.85 17.69 -12.60
N GLN A 275 10.44 16.56 -12.98
CA GLN A 275 10.38 16.01 -14.34
C GLN A 275 9.24 14.99 -14.53
N GLY A 276 8.35 14.83 -13.53
CA GLY A 276 7.27 13.85 -13.59
C GLY A 276 7.75 12.40 -13.47
N GLN A 277 8.89 12.16 -12.80
CA GLN A 277 9.48 10.84 -12.62
C GLN A 277 9.44 10.42 -11.15
N TRP A 278 9.11 9.15 -10.87
CA TRP A 278 9.25 8.62 -9.53
C TRP A 278 10.72 8.40 -9.20
N LEU A 279 11.15 8.92 -8.06
CA LEU A 279 12.50 8.76 -7.53
C LEU A 279 12.46 7.98 -6.22
N THR A 280 13.45 7.11 -6.02
CA THR A 280 13.77 6.55 -4.70
C THR A 280 14.32 7.63 -3.76
N LEU A 281 14.46 7.30 -2.47
CA LEU A 281 15.16 8.13 -1.49
C LEU A 281 16.60 8.50 -1.91
N THR A 282 17.26 7.67 -2.72
CA THR A 282 18.62 7.95 -3.22
C THR A 282 18.63 8.73 -4.54
N GLY A 283 17.48 9.25 -4.99
CA GLY A 283 17.36 10.00 -6.24
C GLY A 283 17.37 9.15 -7.51
N LYS A 284 17.38 7.81 -7.40
CA LYS A 284 17.32 6.91 -8.56
C LYS A 284 15.92 6.90 -9.16
N PRO A 285 15.75 7.10 -10.49
CA PRO A 285 14.44 7.01 -11.13
C PRO A 285 13.94 5.57 -11.18
N VAL A 286 12.64 5.39 -10.91
CA VAL A 286 11.93 4.11 -10.92
C VAL A 286 10.69 4.25 -11.79
N LYS A 287 10.48 3.30 -12.69
CA LYS A 287 9.29 3.27 -13.57
C LYS A 287 8.31 2.18 -13.19
N THR A 288 8.85 1.05 -12.73
CA THR A 288 8.11 -0.17 -12.47
C THR A 288 8.70 -0.86 -11.24
N VAL A 289 7.83 -1.42 -10.41
CA VAL A 289 8.22 -2.21 -9.24
C VAL A 289 7.54 -3.58 -9.25
N LEU A 290 8.16 -4.55 -8.57
CA LEU A 290 7.60 -5.86 -8.26
C LEU A 290 7.59 -6.05 -6.75
N CYS A 291 6.52 -6.65 -6.24
CA CYS A 291 6.42 -7.12 -4.87
C CYS A 291 6.60 -8.65 -4.87
N VAL A 292 7.71 -9.12 -4.31
CA VAL A 292 8.22 -10.48 -4.56
C VAL A 292 8.30 -11.27 -3.26
N ILE A 293 7.66 -12.43 -3.23
CA ILE A 293 7.81 -13.47 -2.21
C ILE A 293 8.64 -14.61 -2.80
N PRO A 294 9.91 -14.78 -2.43
CA PRO A 294 10.74 -15.90 -2.86
C PRO A 294 10.23 -17.24 -2.32
N LYS A 295 10.23 -18.28 -3.16
CA LYS A 295 9.91 -19.66 -2.81
C LYS A 295 11.20 -20.42 -2.53
N GLY A 296 11.64 -20.42 -1.27
CA GLY A 296 12.80 -21.18 -0.80
C GLY A 296 13.77 -20.35 0.03
N ILE A 297 14.63 -21.03 0.78
CA ILE A 297 15.78 -20.42 1.47
C ILE A 297 16.78 -20.04 0.37
N SER A 298 16.50 -18.98 -0.38
CA SER A 298 17.59 -18.23 -0.97
C SER A 298 18.39 -17.74 0.22
N THR A 299 19.65 -18.14 0.31
CA THR A 299 20.62 -17.51 1.20
C THR A 299 20.70 -16.04 0.78
N TYR A 300 19.78 -15.23 1.31
CA TYR A 300 19.96 -13.80 1.35
C TYR A 300 21.21 -13.61 2.17
N ALA A 301 22.33 -13.36 1.49
CA ALA A 301 23.33 -12.50 2.08
C ALA A 301 22.54 -11.25 2.49
N PHE A 302 22.28 -11.10 3.79
CA PHE A 302 21.95 -9.82 4.36
C PHE A 302 23.15 -8.93 4.02
N VAL A 303 23.14 -8.35 2.83
CA VAL A 303 23.88 -7.14 2.60
C VAL A 303 23.09 -6.14 3.42
N GLN A 304 23.45 -6.04 4.71
CA GLN A 304 23.32 -4.80 5.43
C GLN A 304 24.09 -3.79 4.59
N LYS A 305 23.43 -3.20 3.57
CA LYS A 305 23.91 -1.95 3.03
C LYS A 305 23.83 -1.01 4.22
N PRO A 306 24.94 -0.44 4.68
CA PRO A 306 24.90 0.56 5.72
C PRO A 306 23.89 1.61 5.27
N PHE A 307 22.96 1.96 6.16
CA PHE A 307 22.04 3.07 5.95
C PHE A 307 22.85 4.24 5.43
N SER A 308 22.71 4.52 4.13
CA SER A 308 23.43 5.62 3.50
C SER A 308 22.67 6.88 3.89
N SER A 309 23.36 7.71 4.65
CA SER A 309 23.01 9.00 5.23
C SER A 309 21.80 9.69 4.58
N VAL A 310 20.75 9.90 5.37
CA VAL A 310 19.65 10.82 5.04
C VAL A 310 20.17 12.25 5.21
N GLN A 311 20.49 12.94 4.11
CA GLN A 311 20.61 14.40 4.15
C GLN A 311 19.21 15.01 4.10
N ILE A 312 18.68 15.41 5.25
CA ILE A 312 17.55 16.34 5.31
C ILE A 312 18.16 17.73 5.09
N LEU A 313 18.07 18.24 3.86
CA LEU A 313 18.41 19.61 3.53
C LEU A 313 17.27 20.50 4.05
N LEU A 314 17.38 20.93 5.32
CA LEU A 314 16.67 22.11 5.80
C LEU A 314 17.45 23.30 5.25
N ARG A 315 16.88 24.03 4.29
CA ARG A 315 17.33 25.39 4.00
C ARG A 315 16.51 26.35 4.84
N ASP A 316 17.23 27.27 5.47
CA ASP A 316 16.74 28.40 6.28
C ASP A 316 15.66 29.22 5.58
#